data_AF-A0A8J2J1U0-F1
#
_entry.id   AF-A0A8J2J1U0-F1
#
_cell.length_a   1.000
_cell.length_b   1.000
_cell.length_c   1.000
_cell.angle_alpha   90.00
_cell.angle_beta   90.00
_cell.angle_gamma   90.00
#
_symmetry.space_group_name_H-M   'P 1'
#
loop_
_entity.id
_entity.type
_entity.pdbx_description
1 polymer ?
#
loop_
_entity_poly.entity_id
_entity_poly.type
_entity_poly.pdbx_seq_one_letter_code
_entity_poly.pdbx_strand_id
1 'polypeptide(L)'
;MDLLRKAERPLVIVGKGAAYARAEKNVNDFIRATDLPYLPTAMGKGVVPDDHPNCISPARSLALQKADVVLLLGARVNWMLHFGQPPRFNPNVKIIQVG
;
A
#
# COMPACT_ATOMS: atom_id res chain seq x y z
N MET A 1 2.73 3.82 15.13
CA MET A 1 2.60 4.97 14.21
C MET A 1 3.92 5.67 13.93
N ASP A 2 4.93 5.58 14.82
CA ASP A 2 6.25 6.18 14.61
C ASP A 2 6.96 5.75 13.34
N LEU A 3 6.81 4.48 12.93
CA LEU A 3 7.53 3.98 11.77
C LEU A 3 7.05 4.62 10.45
N LEU A 4 5.74 4.77 10.27
CA LEU A 4 5.18 5.42 9.08
C LEU A 4 5.45 6.93 9.08
N ARG A 5 5.44 7.58 10.26
CA ARG A 5 5.73 9.01 10.40
C ARG A 5 7.20 9.38 10.13
N LYS A 6 8.12 8.45 10.36
CA LYS A 6 9.56 8.62 10.12
C LYS A 6 10.00 8.13 8.74
N ALA A 7 9.08 7.58 7.95
CA ALA A 7 9.37 7.08 6.62
C ALA A 7 9.67 8.24 5.67
N GLU A 8 10.72 8.12 4.87
CA GLU A 8 11.06 9.08 3.82
C GLU A 8 10.23 8.82 2.55
N ARG A 9 9.91 7.56 2.29
CA ARG A 9 9.18 7.11 1.09
C ARG A 9 8.10 6.09 1.49
N PRO A 10 7.12 6.50 2.32
CA PRO A 10 6.03 5.63 2.72
C PRO A 10 5.18 5.22 1.52
N LEU A 11 4.68 3.98 1.54
CA LEU A 11 3.80 3.45 0.51
C LEU A 11 2.67 2.64 1.14
N VAL A 12 1.43 2.87 0.72
CA VAL A 12 0.28 2.06 1.15
C VAL A 12 -0.07 1.05 0.05
N ILE A 13 -0.32 -0.20 0.42
CA ILE A 13 -0.83 -1.24 -0.50
C ILE A 13 -2.21 -1.67 -0.01
N VAL A 14 -3.21 -1.53 -0.87
CA VAL A 14 -4.62 -1.80 -0.54
C VAL A 14 -5.04 -3.15 -1.12
N GLY A 15 -5.41 -4.07 -0.24
CA GLY A 15 -5.82 -5.43 -0.56
C GLY A 15 -7.33 -5.66 -0.52
N LYS A 16 -7.76 -6.84 -0.98
CA LYS A 16 -9.16 -7.29 -0.94
C LYS A 16 -9.74 -7.35 0.48
N GLY A 17 -8.91 -7.60 1.50
CA GLY A 17 -9.37 -7.67 2.90
C GLY A 17 -10.04 -6.37 3.37
N ALA A 18 -9.58 -5.22 2.86
CA ALA A 18 -10.19 -3.94 3.15
C ALA A 18 -11.61 -3.83 2.54
N ALA A 19 -11.81 -4.32 1.32
CA ALA A 19 -13.14 -4.42 0.70
C ALA A 19 -14.03 -5.41 1.48
N TYR A 20 -13.47 -6.56 1.87
CA TYR A 20 -14.23 -7.61 2.55
C TYR A 20 -14.73 -7.16 3.93
N ALA A 21 -13.96 -6.34 4.62
CA ALA A 21 -14.32 -5.74 5.90
C ALA A 21 -15.31 -4.55 5.78
N ARG A 22 -15.77 -4.20 4.56
CA ARG A 22 -16.52 -2.96 4.28
C ARG A 22 -15.81 -1.70 4.81
N ALA A 23 -14.48 -1.72 4.75
CA ALA A 23 -13.63 -0.66 5.27
C ALA A 23 -13.23 0.34 4.18
N GLU A 24 -13.90 0.37 3.02
CA GLU A 24 -13.56 1.25 1.89
C GLU A 24 -13.56 2.70 2.32
N LYS A 25 -14.59 3.12 3.05
CA LYS A 25 -14.67 4.49 3.58
C LYS A 25 -13.48 4.81 4.49
N ASN A 26 -13.15 3.91 5.41
CA ASN A 26 -12.07 4.13 6.37
C ASN A 26 -10.70 4.19 5.68
N VAL A 27 -10.47 3.32 4.69
CA VAL A 27 -9.22 3.32 3.91
C VAL A 27 -9.13 4.58 3.05
N ASN A 28 -10.21 4.97 2.37
CA ASN A 28 -10.25 6.19 1.57
C ASN A 28 -10.05 7.45 2.44
N ASP A 29 -10.71 7.53 3.61
CA ASP A 29 -10.53 8.64 4.56
C ASP A 29 -9.10 8.67 5.10
N PHE A 30 -8.49 7.51 5.36
CA PHE A 30 -7.09 7.42 5.77
C PHE A 30 -6.14 7.93 4.68
N ILE A 31 -6.31 7.51 3.43
CA ILE A 31 -5.47 7.98 2.31
C ILE A 31 -5.61 9.49 2.14
N ARG A 32 -6.83 10.03 2.20
CA ARG A 32 -7.08 11.48 2.12
C ARG A 32 -6.49 12.26 3.28
N ALA A 33 -6.60 11.75 4.50
CA ALA A 33 -6.10 12.43 5.70
C ALA A 33 -4.57 12.41 5.80
N THR A 34 -3.93 11.38 5.26
CA THR A 34 -2.47 11.21 5.34
C THR A 34 -1.73 11.67 4.09
N ASP A 35 -2.45 11.91 3.00
CA ASP A 35 -1.93 12.26 1.68
C ASP A 35 -0.85 11.29 1.17
N LEU A 36 -0.93 10.02 1.60
CA LEU A 36 0.07 9.02 1.25
C LEU A 36 -0.17 8.42 -0.13
N PRO A 37 0.90 8.10 -0.89
CA PRO A 37 0.78 7.36 -2.13
C PRO A 37 0.32 5.92 -1.86
N TYR A 38 -0.53 5.39 -2.73
CA TYR A 38 -1.01 4.02 -2.61
C TYR A 38 -1.02 3.23 -3.91
N LEU A 39 -1.02 1.90 -3.75
CA LEU A 39 -1.16 0.92 -4.81
C LEU A 39 -2.31 -0.03 -4.47
N PRO A 40 -3.38 -0.09 -5.29
CA PRO A 40 -4.36 -1.15 -5.19
C PRO A 40 -3.75 -2.47 -5.70
N THR A 41 -4.02 -3.56 -5.00
CA THR A 41 -3.84 -4.91 -5.56
C THR A 41 -4.91 -5.17 -6.62
N ALA A 42 -4.73 -6.20 -7.47
CA ALA A 42 -5.73 -6.55 -8.50
C ALA A 42 -7.15 -6.72 -7.94
N MET A 43 -7.28 -7.22 -6.70
CA MET A 43 -8.56 -7.43 -6.02
C MET A 43 -8.93 -6.30 -5.03
N GLY A 44 -8.07 -5.30 -4.87
CA GLY A 44 -8.29 -4.13 -4.03
C GLY A 44 -8.63 -2.86 -4.82
N LYS A 45 -8.73 -2.95 -6.15
CA LYS A 45 -9.22 -1.85 -7.01
C LYS A 45 -10.63 -1.45 -6.58
N GLY A 46 -10.90 -0.14 -6.60
CA GLY A 46 -12.19 0.42 -6.17
C GLY A 46 -12.41 0.56 -4.66
N VAL A 47 -11.51 0.03 -3.79
CA VAL A 47 -11.54 0.33 -2.34
C VAL A 47 -11.25 1.81 -2.10
N VAL A 48 -10.33 2.35 -2.89
CA VAL A 48 -10.12 3.79 -3.11
C VAL A 48 -10.36 4.02 -4.60
N PRO A 49 -11.02 5.13 -5.00
CA PRO A 49 -11.26 5.42 -6.42
C PRO A 49 -9.97 5.35 -7.24
N ASP A 50 -9.97 4.64 -8.36
CA ASP A 50 -8.75 4.41 -9.16
C ASP A 50 -8.19 5.71 -9.78
N ASP A 51 -9.02 6.75 -9.90
CA ASP A 51 -8.71 8.11 -10.35
C ASP A 51 -8.19 9.03 -9.23
N HIS A 52 -8.03 8.51 -8.01
CA HIS A 52 -7.50 9.29 -6.89
C HIS A 52 -6.08 9.79 -7.20
N PRO A 53 -5.74 11.07 -6.90
CA PRO A 53 -4.44 11.65 -7.25
C PRO A 53 -3.24 10.89 -6.66
N ASN A 54 -3.42 10.30 -5.48
CA ASN A 54 -2.39 9.51 -4.79
C ASN A 54 -2.26 8.06 -5.29
N CYS A 55 -3.06 7.65 -6.29
CA CYS A 55 -2.95 6.33 -6.91
C CYS A 55 -1.74 6.30 -7.84
N ILE A 56 -0.67 5.62 -7.43
CA ILE A 56 0.58 5.55 -8.20
C ILE A 56 0.75 4.20 -8.93
N SER A 57 -0.37 3.58 -9.31
CA SER A 57 -0.41 2.31 -10.05
C SER A 57 0.54 2.26 -11.26
N PRO A 58 0.63 3.31 -12.11
CA PRO A 58 1.56 3.32 -13.25
C PRO A 58 3.04 3.21 -12.85
N ALA A 59 3.40 3.68 -11.66
CA ALA A 59 4.77 3.68 -11.14
C ALA A 59 5.06 2.51 -10.18
N ARG A 60 4.23 1.46 -10.18
CA ARG A 60 4.31 0.33 -9.22
C ARG A 60 5.73 -0.18 -9.00
N SER A 61 6.47 -0.51 -10.06
CA SER A 61 7.81 -1.10 -9.93
C SER A 61 8.78 -0.16 -9.20
N LEU A 62 8.77 1.13 -9.56
CA LEU A 62 9.61 2.13 -8.93
C LEU A 62 9.19 2.35 -7.47
N ALA A 63 7.89 2.44 -7.21
CA ALA A 63 7.34 2.64 -5.87
C ALA A 63 7.77 1.53 -4.92
N LEU A 64 7.64 0.26 -5.32
CA LEU A 64 8.06 -0.89 -4.52
C LEU A 64 9.58 -0.92 -4.27
N GLN A 65 10.38 -0.55 -5.27
CA GLN A 65 11.84 -0.52 -5.14
C GLN A 65 12.36 0.64 -4.29
N LYS A 66 11.62 1.75 -4.21
CA LYS A 66 12.04 2.96 -3.49
C LYS A 66 11.45 3.05 -2.09
N ALA A 67 10.30 2.43 -1.84
CA ALA A 67 9.67 2.49 -0.53
C ALA A 67 10.61 1.99 0.57
N ASP A 68 10.73 2.77 1.65
CA ASP A 68 11.43 2.38 2.87
C ASP A 68 10.46 1.79 3.91
N VAL A 69 9.19 2.20 3.87
CA VAL A 69 8.10 1.62 4.66
C VAL A 69 6.89 1.32 3.78
N VAL A 70 6.35 0.11 3.89
CA VAL A 70 5.13 -0.32 3.20
C VAL A 70 4.06 -0.67 4.22
N LEU A 71 2.89 -0.03 4.14
CA LEU A 71 1.70 -0.36 4.91
C LEU A 71 0.73 -1.20 4.06
N LEU A 72 0.59 -2.47 4.40
CA LEU A 72 -0.40 -3.38 3.81
C LEU A 72 -1.73 -3.24 4.55
N LEU A 73 -2.77 -2.77 3.88
CA LEU A 73 -4.14 -2.68 4.41
C LEU A 73 -5.01 -3.75 3.77
N GLY A 74 -5.42 -4.74 4.56
CA GLY A 74 -6.24 -5.85 4.08
C GLY A 74 -5.56 -6.68 2.98
N ALA A 75 -4.23 -6.67 2.95
CA ALA A 75 -3.41 -7.40 1.98
C ALA A 75 -2.48 -8.37 2.72
N ARG A 76 -2.27 -9.55 2.13
CA ARG A 76 -1.21 -10.48 2.56
C ARG A 76 -0.01 -10.31 1.67
N VAL A 77 1.18 -10.24 2.25
CA VAL A 77 2.41 -10.40 1.48
C VAL A 77 2.49 -11.86 1.02
N ASN A 78 2.33 -12.07 -0.29
CA ASN A 78 2.32 -13.38 -0.92
C ASN A 78 3.08 -13.30 -2.25
N TRP A 79 2.96 -14.35 -3.07
CA TRP A 79 3.62 -14.44 -4.38
C TRP A 79 3.31 -13.25 -5.31
N MET A 80 2.12 -12.62 -5.24
CA MET A 80 1.78 -11.43 -6.04
C MET A 80 2.57 -10.19 -5.61
N LEU A 81 2.97 -10.14 -4.34
CA LEU A 81 3.85 -9.12 -3.78
C LEU A 81 5.27 -9.65 -3.60
N HIS A 82 5.66 -10.71 -4.33
CA HIS A 82 7.01 -11.27 -4.31
C HIS A 82 7.54 -11.56 -2.89
N PHE A 83 6.64 -11.88 -1.96
CA PHE A 83 6.94 -12.06 -0.54
C PHE A 83 7.65 -10.86 0.12
N GLY A 84 7.53 -9.66 -0.44
CA GLY A 84 8.23 -8.46 0.02
C GLY A 84 9.73 -8.47 -0.24
N GLN A 85 10.22 -9.32 -1.17
CA GLN A 85 11.66 -9.55 -1.36
C GLN A 85 12.26 -8.79 -2.57
N PRO A 86 13.58 -8.57 -2.55
CA PRO A 86 14.34 -8.12 -3.72
C PRO A 86 14.20 -9.08 -4.91
N PRO A 87 14.40 -8.61 -6.15
CA PRO A 87 14.71 -7.23 -6.56
C PRO A 87 13.46 -6.34 -6.69
N ARG A 88 12.29 -6.85 -6.29
CA ARG A 88 11.00 -6.17 -6.48
C ARG A 88 10.73 -5.14 -5.39
N PHE A 89 11.19 -5.41 -4.18
CA PHE A 89 11.17 -4.48 -3.07
C PHE A 89 12.58 -3.98 -2.76
N ASN A 90 12.65 -2.81 -2.14
CA ASN A 90 13.86 -2.37 -1.44
C ASN A 90 14.31 -3.45 -0.43
N PRO A 91 15.57 -3.91 -0.44
CA PRO A 91 16.05 -4.92 0.49
C PRO A 91 15.92 -4.52 1.97
N ASN A 92 15.84 -3.23 2.26
CA ASN A 92 15.70 -2.70 3.61
C ASN A 92 14.27 -2.23 3.93
N VAL A 93 13.28 -2.59 3.09
CA VAL A 93 11.89 -2.19 3.31
C VAL A 93 11.38 -2.73 4.64
N LYS A 94 10.65 -1.90 5.39
CA LYS A 94 9.91 -2.34 6.56
C LYS A 94 8.44 -2.46 6.22
N ILE A 95 7.86 -3.61 6.49
CA ILE A 95 6.47 -3.91 6.13
C ILE A 95 5.62 -3.90 7.41
N ILE A 96 4.57 -3.09 7.40
CA ILE A 96 3.53 -3.07 8.42
C ILE A 96 2.30 -3.73 7.78
N GLN A 97 1.76 -4.76 8.42
CA GLN A 97 0.58 -5.46 7.91
C GLN A 97 -0.60 -5.31 8.86
N VAL A 98 -1.73 -4.84 8.34
CA VAL A 98 -3.02 -4.76 9.02
C VAL A 98 -3.99 -5.64 8.25
N GLY A 99 -4.42 -6.74 8.89
CA GLY A 99 -5.29 -7.77 8.33
C GLY A 99 -6.76 -7.51 8.60
#